data_AF-A0A704D2V4-F1
#
_entry.id   AF-A0A704D2V4-F1
#
_cell.length_a   1.000
_cell.length_b   1.000
_cell.length_c   1.000
_cell.angle_alpha   90.00
_cell.angle_beta   90.00
_cell.angle_gamma   90.00
#
_symmetry.space_group_name_H-M   'P 1'
#
loop_
_entity.id
_entity.type
_entity.pdbx_description
1 polymer ?
#
loop_
_entity_poly.entity_id
_entity_poly.type
_entity_poly.pdbx_seq_one_letter_code
_entity_poly.pdbx_strand_id
1 'polypeptide(L)'
;MLLTATLLGLIAALGILDGRLLGVSMIDRPLVMCALTGLVCGNLHEGILIGATLELIFLGNVAIGAAVPPDVVTGSVLATAFSIMSGRGPEAALTIAIPISMLAQTLGVLVRVVNARFGHMADRYAAQGNTRMVAVMHLGGPTLLYFLSGFLPVFFAILLG
;
A
#
# COMPACT_ATOMS: atom_id res chain seq x y z
N MET A 1 16.66 -6.09 11.23
CA MET A 1 16.34 -5.31 10.01
C MET A 1 15.59 -6.13 8.97
N LEU A 2 16.09 -7.31 8.54
CA LEU A 2 15.38 -8.13 7.54
C LEU A 2 13.96 -8.57 7.97
N LEU A 3 13.80 -9.00 9.22
CA LEU A 3 12.48 -9.37 9.76
C LEU A 3 11.52 -8.17 9.75
N THR A 4 11.97 -7.02 10.25
CA THR A 4 11.21 -5.77 10.25
C THR A 4 10.80 -5.36 8.83
N ALA A 5 11.72 -5.36 7.87
CA ALA A 5 11.44 -5.05 6.47
C ALA A 5 10.39 -6.00 5.88
N THR A 6 10.48 -7.29 6.19
CA THR A 6 9.52 -8.31 5.73
C THR A 6 8.13 -8.06 6.31
N LEU A 7 8.03 -7.83 7.63
CA LEU A 7 6.77 -7.59 8.32
C LEU A 7 6.10 -6.29 7.83
N LEU A 8 6.87 -5.21 7.68
CA LEU A 8 6.35 -3.94 7.18
C LEU A 8 5.92 -4.05 5.70
N GLY A 9 6.68 -4.77 4.87
CA GLY A 9 6.28 -5.08 3.51
C GLY A 9 4.97 -5.86 3.44
N LEU A 10 4.76 -6.84 4.34
CA LEU A 10 3.51 -7.60 4.43
C LEU A 10 2.34 -6.72 4.89
N ILE A 11 2.56 -5.83 5.85
CA ILE A 11 1.56 -4.85 6.30
C ILE A 11 1.14 -3.97 5.13
N ALA A 12 2.10 -3.40 4.39
CA ALA A 12 1.81 -2.57 3.22
C ALA A 12 1.07 -3.35 2.12
N ALA A 13 1.48 -4.58 1.84
CA ALA A 13 0.77 -5.45 0.89
C ALA A 13 -0.67 -5.70 1.33
N LEU A 14 -0.92 -5.98 2.62
CA LEU A 14 -2.26 -6.16 3.17
C LEU A 14 -3.13 -4.92 2.94
N GLY A 15 -2.64 -3.72 3.26
CA GLY A 15 -3.38 -2.48 3.06
C GLY A 15 -3.68 -2.21 1.59
N ILE A 16 -2.75 -2.49 0.68
CA ILE A 16 -2.99 -2.36 -0.77
C ILE A 16 -4.04 -3.37 -1.24
N LEU A 17 -4.05 -4.60 -0.73
CA LEU A 17 -5.00 -5.63 -1.15
C LEU A 17 -6.42 -5.40 -0.59
N ASP A 18 -6.58 -4.67 0.51
CA ASP A 18 -7.89 -4.45 1.15
C ASP A 18 -8.95 -3.90 0.19
N GLY A 19 -8.66 -2.76 -0.45
CA GLY A 19 -9.58 -2.12 -1.40
C GLY A 19 -9.76 -2.86 -2.74
N ARG A 20 -9.03 -3.97 -2.95
CA ARG A 20 -9.00 -4.70 -4.23
C ARG A 20 -9.58 -6.11 -4.13
N LEU A 21 -9.44 -6.76 -2.97
CA LEU A 21 -9.85 -8.14 -2.71
C LEU A 21 -10.79 -8.29 -1.51
N LEU A 22 -10.58 -7.52 -0.45
CA LEU A 22 -11.23 -7.74 0.84
C LEU A 22 -12.51 -6.91 1.03
N GLY A 23 -12.96 -6.20 0.00
CA GLY A 23 -14.24 -5.48 0.04
C GLY A 23 -14.20 -4.14 0.75
N VAL A 24 -13.03 -3.48 0.82
CA VAL A 24 -12.84 -2.14 1.41
C VAL A 24 -13.18 -2.12 2.90
N SER A 25 -12.42 -2.87 3.71
CA SER A 25 -12.58 -2.91 5.17
C SER A 25 -11.98 -1.70 5.88
N MET A 26 -11.46 -0.71 5.13
CA MET A 26 -10.74 0.46 5.62
C MET A 26 -9.45 0.11 6.39
N ILE A 27 -8.83 -1.03 6.07
CA ILE A 27 -7.52 -1.41 6.61
C ILE A 27 -6.44 -0.54 5.97
N ASP A 28 -6.65 -0.08 4.73
CA ASP A 28 -5.77 0.81 3.98
C ASP A 28 -5.62 2.22 4.58
N ARG A 29 -6.39 2.55 5.61
CA ARG A 29 -6.39 3.86 6.27
C ARG A 29 -5.11 4.08 7.11
N PRO A 30 -4.55 5.31 7.11
CA PRO A 30 -3.40 5.68 7.93
C PRO A 30 -3.48 5.19 9.37
N LEU A 31 -4.63 5.36 10.04
CA LEU A 31 -4.79 5.01 11.43
C LEU A 31 -4.46 3.53 11.71
N VAL A 32 -4.94 2.63 10.85
CA VAL A 32 -4.71 1.18 10.99
C VAL A 32 -3.29 0.83 10.58
N MET A 33 -2.84 1.34 9.42
CA MET A 33 -1.52 1.02 8.87
C MET A 33 -0.38 1.50 9.77
N CYS A 34 -0.51 2.71 10.35
CA CYS A 34 0.50 3.27 11.26
C CYS A 34 0.49 2.57 12.62
N ALA A 35 -0.67 2.15 13.13
CA ALA A 35 -0.74 1.36 14.36
C ALA A 35 -0.04 0.00 14.20
N LEU A 36 -0.29 -0.72 13.09
CA LEU A 36 0.39 -1.97 12.78
C LEU A 36 1.89 -1.77 12.59
N THR A 37 2.29 -0.68 11.93
CA THR A 37 3.70 -0.32 11.75
C THR A 37 4.37 -0.03 13.10
N GLY A 38 3.74 0.76 13.97
CA GLY A 38 4.23 1.07 15.31
C GLY A 38 4.38 -0.17 16.18
N LEU A 39 3.46 -1.14 16.06
CA LEU A 39 3.57 -2.43 16.72
C LEU A 39 4.83 -3.20 16.29
N VAL A 40 5.12 -3.24 14.99
CA VAL A 40 6.31 -3.90 14.44
C VAL A 40 7.60 -3.16 14.80
N CYS A 41 7.56 -1.82 14.85
CA CYS A 41 8.69 -0.99 15.25
C CYS A 41 8.91 -0.91 16.77
N GLY A 42 8.01 -1.48 17.59
CA GLY A 42 8.13 -1.53 19.04
C GLY A 42 7.60 -0.29 19.79
N ASN A 43 6.94 0.65 19.10
CA ASN A 43 6.30 1.81 19.70
C ASN A 43 4.89 2.02 19.14
N LEU A 44 3.92 1.33 19.74
CA LEU A 44 2.52 1.41 19.33
C LEU A 44 1.93 2.80 19.56
N HIS A 45 2.26 3.45 20.68
CA HIS A 45 1.71 4.76 21.02
C HIS A 45 2.10 5.82 19.98
N GLU A 46 3.38 5.86 19.59
CA GLU A 46 3.86 6.77 18.55
C GLU A 46 3.24 6.43 17.19
N GLY A 47 3.10 5.15 16.84
CA GLY A 47 2.42 4.73 15.61
C GLY A 47 0.96 5.18 15.53
N ILE A 48 0.20 5.12 16.62
CA ILE A 48 -1.19 5.61 16.69
C ILE A 48 -1.23 7.13 16.52
N LEU A 49 -0.31 7.86 17.17
CA LEU A 49 -0.22 9.31 17.11
C LEU A 49 0.11 9.80 15.69
N ILE A 50 1.06 9.14 15.03
CA ILE A 50 1.38 9.38 13.62
C ILE A 50 0.18 9.05 12.73
N GLY A 51 -0.46 7.90 12.96
CA GLY A 51 -1.66 7.46 12.23
C GLY A 51 -2.79 8.47 12.27
N ALA A 52 -3.14 8.96 13.46
CA ALA A 52 -4.16 10.00 13.64
C ALA A 52 -3.81 11.28 12.88
N THR A 53 -2.53 11.67 12.89
CA THR A 53 -2.08 12.89 12.21
C THR A 53 -2.11 12.74 10.69
N LEU A 54 -1.66 11.60 10.17
CA LEU A 54 -1.71 11.29 8.74
C LEU A 54 -3.15 11.10 8.24
N GLU A 55 -4.04 10.55 9.06
CA GLU A 55 -5.46 10.44 8.74
C GLU A 55 -6.05 11.82 8.44
N LEU A 56 -5.73 12.83 9.26
CA LEU A 56 -6.20 14.20 9.06
C LEU A 56 -5.70 14.80 7.73
N ILE A 57 -4.48 14.48 7.31
CA ILE A 57 -3.93 14.95 6.04
C ILE A 57 -4.59 14.23 4.85
N PHE A 58 -4.82 12.93 4.98
CA PHE A 58 -5.38 12.11 3.92
C PHE A 58 -6.91 12.08 3.90
N LEU A 59 -7.60 12.84 4.77
CA LEU A 59 -9.07 12.96 4.77
C LEU A 59 -9.65 13.36 3.40
N GLY A 60 -8.96 14.25 2.67
CA GLY A 60 -9.35 14.67 1.33
C GLY A 60 -8.89 13.74 0.21
N ASN A 61 -8.18 12.67 0.53
CA ASN A 61 -7.54 11.80 -0.44
C ASN A 61 -8.52 10.76 -0.99
N VAL A 62 -9.34 11.19 -1.95
CA VAL A 62 -10.37 10.36 -2.60
C VAL A 62 -10.09 10.26 -4.09
N ALA A 63 -10.18 9.04 -4.64
CA ALA A 63 -10.11 8.82 -6.09
C ALA A 63 -11.41 9.26 -6.75
N ILE A 64 -11.36 10.22 -7.67
CA ILE A 64 -12.52 10.69 -8.44
C ILE A 64 -12.25 10.44 -9.92
N GLY A 65 -13.04 9.56 -10.52
CA GLY A 65 -12.89 9.16 -11.92
C GLY A 65 -11.53 8.50 -12.19
N ALA A 66 -10.80 9.02 -13.18
CA ALA A 66 -9.46 8.53 -13.55
C ALA A 66 -8.33 9.16 -12.73
N ALA A 67 -8.63 10.15 -11.86
CA ALA A 67 -7.63 10.77 -11.02
C ALA A 67 -7.15 9.77 -9.98
N VAL A 68 -5.87 9.42 -10.04
CA VAL A 68 -5.24 8.57 -9.05
C VAL A 68 -4.81 9.45 -7.88
N PRO A 69 -5.28 9.20 -6.64
CA PRO A 69 -4.85 9.93 -5.47
C PRO A 69 -3.50 9.38 -4.94
N PRO A 70 -2.72 10.17 -4.17
CA PRO A 70 -1.49 9.71 -3.53
C PRO A 70 -1.65 8.37 -2.81
N ASP A 71 -0.61 7.53 -2.86
CA ASP A 71 -0.64 6.22 -2.21
C ASP A 71 -0.44 6.35 -0.70
N VAL A 72 -1.57 6.29 0.00
CA VAL A 72 -1.64 6.47 1.45
C VAL A 72 -0.96 5.33 2.19
N VAL A 73 -1.12 4.10 1.72
CA VAL A 73 -0.64 2.90 2.42
C VAL A 73 0.87 2.90 2.54
N THR A 74 1.57 3.01 1.40
CA THR A 74 3.03 3.00 1.37
C THR A 74 3.61 4.22 2.09
N GLY A 75 3.02 5.39 1.90
CA GLY A 75 3.46 6.62 2.58
C GLY A 75 3.31 6.54 4.09
N SER A 76 2.16 6.07 4.59
CA SER A 76 1.91 5.92 6.02
C SER A 76 2.82 4.90 6.69
N VAL A 77 3.04 3.73 6.07
CA VAL A 77 3.93 2.69 6.63
C VAL A 77 5.37 3.19 6.68
N LEU A 78 5.90 3.75 5.59
CA LEU A 78 7.29 4.22 5.56
C LEU A 78 7.52 5.44 6.42
N ALA A 79 6.60 6.41 6.41
CA ALA A 79 6.72 7.60 7.24
C ALA A 79 6.74 7.25 8.73
N THR A 80 5.87 6.34 9.15
CA THR A 80 5.80 5.87 10.53
C THR A 80 7.05 5.10 10.91
N ALA A 81 7.48 4.15 10.07
CA ALA A 81 8.66 3.34 10.34
C ALA A 81 9.92 4.22 10.46
N PHE A 82 10.16 5.13 9.51
CA PHE A 82 11.33 6.01 9.55
C PHE A 82 11.27 7.03 10.69
N SER A 83 10.09 7.54 11.04
CA SER A 83 9.92 8.44 12.19
C SER A 83 10.31 7.74 13.50
N ILE A 84 9.76 6.54 13.76
CA ILE A 84 10.06 5.76 14.97
C ILE A 84 11.53 5.33 14.99
N MET A 85 12.07 4.83 13.87
CA MET A 85 13.46 4.38 13.78
C MET A 85 14.48 5.52 13.94
N SER A 86 14.12 6.74 13.53
CA SER A 86 14.98 7.92 13.67
C SER A 86 14.76 8.70 14.97
N GLY A 87 13.72 8.38 15.75
CA GLY A 87 13.36 9.09 16.98
C GLY A 87 12.96 10.55 16.75
N ARG A 88 12.49 10.91 15.56
CA ARG A 88 12.19 12.30 15.15
C ARG A 88 10.73 12.70 15.33
N GLY A 89 9.92 11.85 15.94
CA GLY A 89 8.53 12.14 16.30
C GLY A 89 7.60 12.33 15.09
N PRO A 90 6.32 12.69 15.34
CA PRO A 90 5.28 12.72 14.30
C PRO A 90 5.52 13.76 13.21
N GLU A 91 6.14 14.89 13.53
CA GLU A 91 6.42 15.96 12.57
C GLU A 91 7.29 15.48 11.42
N ALA A 92 8.32 14.68 11.72
CA ALA A 92 9.17 14.08 10.69
C ALA A 92 8.38 13.14 9.78
N ALA A 93 7.46 12.34 10.32
CA ALA A 93 6.59 11.47 9.53
C ALA A 93 5.77 12.28 8.51
N LEU A 94 5.21 13.41 8.92
CA LEU A 94 4.43 14.28 8.03
C LEU A 94 5.24 14.79 6.84
N THR A 95 6.49 15.23 7.09
CA THR A 95 7.34 15.81 6.06
C THR A 95 7.69 14.83 4.94
N ILE A 96 7.82 13.55 5.27
CA ILE A 96 8.22 12.51 4.31
C ILE A 96 7.03 11.74 3.73
N ALA A 97 5.88 11.71 4.42
CA ALA A 97 4.71 10.95 4.00
C ALA A 97 4.21 11.34 2.60
N ILE A 98 3.99 12.65 2.36
CA ILE A 98 3.43 13.11 1.07
C ILE A 98 4.39 12.82 -0.10
N PRO A 99 5.69 13.16 -0.05
CA PRO A 99 6.62 12.82 -1.12
C PRO A 99 6.69 11.31 -1.40
N ILE A 100 6.76 10.48 -0.36
CA ILE A 100 6.78 9.02 -0.51
C ILE A 100 5.47 8.52 -1.14
N SER A 101 4.32 9.02 -0.69
CA SER A 101 3.01 8.67 -1.26
C SER A 101 2.90 9.03 -2.74
N MET A 102 3.48 10.14 -3.19
CA MET A 102 3.48 10.52 -4.61
C MET A 102 4.39 9.62 -5.46
N LEU A 103 5.55 9.24 -4.92
CA LEU A 103 6.45 8.28 -5.59
C LEU A 103 5.79 6.90 -5.71
N ALA A 104 5.20 6.41 -4.62
CA ALA A 104 4.49 5.14 -4.60
C ALA A 104 3.23 5.16 -5.49
N GLN A 105 2.53 6.29 -5.55
CA GLN A 105 1.44 6.50 -6.52
C GLN A 105 1.90 6.27 -7.96
N THR A 106 3.07 6.79 -8.34
CA THR A 106 3.60 6.65 -9.70
C THR A 106 3.80 5.17 -10.05
N LEU A 107 4.34 4.39 -9.11
CA LEU A 107 4.41 2.93 -9.26
C LEU A 107 3.02 2.30 -9.37
N GLY A 108 2.06 2.76 -8.57
CA GLY A 108 0.66 2.32 -8.63
C GLY A 108 0.01 2.56 -10.00
N VAL A 109 0.35 3.66 -10.68
CA VAL A 109 -0.11 3.92 -12.07
C VAL A 109 0.49 2.89 -13.03
N LEU A 110 1.80 2.63 -12.95
CA LEU A 110 2.46 1.61 -13.79
C LEU A 110 1.84 0.22 -13.59
N VAL A 111 1.57 -0.14 -12.34
CA VAL A 111 0.90 -1.39 -11.99
C VAL A 111 -0.49 -1.48 -12.63
N ARG A 112 -1.28 -0.40 -12.64
CA ARG A 112 -2.59 -0.38 -13.32
C ARG A 112 -2.47 -0.54 -14.84
N VAL A 113 -1.44 0.04 -15.47
CA VAL A 113 -1.17 -0.13 -16.90
C VAL A 113 -0.85 -1.59 -17.23
N VAL A 114 -0.01 -2.24 -16.41
CA VAL A 114 0.27 -3.68 -16.57
C VAL A 114 -1.00 -4.50 -16.32
N ASN A 115 -1.81 -4.10 -15.33
CA ASN A 115 -3.04 -4.79 -14.97
C ASN A 115 -4.05 -4.86 -16.12
N ALA A 116 -4.11 -3.83 -16.98
CA ALA A 116 -4.98 -3.83 -18.17
C ALA A 116 -4.70 -5.01 -19.12
N ARG A 117 -3.46 -5.54 -19.15
CA ARG A 117 -3.13 -6.73 -19.95
C ARG A 117 -3.89 -7.97 -19.49
N PHE A 118 -4.11 -8.13 -18.19
CA PHE A 118 -4.89 -9.25 -17.66
C PHE A 118 -6.36 -9.19 -18.11
N GLY A 119 -6.91 -7.98 -18.28
CA GLY A 119 -8.24 -7.78 -18.86
C GLY A 119 -8.33 -8.34 -20.29
N HIS A 120 -7.41 -7.93 -21.17
CA HIS A 120 -7.37 -8.45 -22.54
C HIS A 120 -7.14 -9.97 -22.61
N MET A 121 -6.39 -10.54 -21.66
CA MET A 121 -6.23 -11.99 -21.56
C MET A 121 -7.52 -12.67 -21.11
N ALA A 122 -8.25 -12.08 -20.16
CA ALA A 122 -9.55 -12.59 -19.73
C ALA A 122 -10.54 -12.65 -20.90
N ASP A 123 -10.58 -11.61 -21.75
CA ASP A 123 -11.44 -11.58 -22.95
C ASP A 123 -11.16 -12.76 -23.89
N ARG A 124 -9.86 -13.08 -24.12
CA ARG A 124 -9.46 -14.22 -24.96
C ARG A 124 -9.92 -15.56 -24.39
N TYR A 125 -9.83 -15.74 -23.08
CA TYR A 125 -10.28 -16.97 -22.42
C TYR A 125 -11.80 -17.06 -22.34
N ALA A 126 -12.49 -15.92 -22.25
CA ALA A 126 -13.95 -15.85 -22.32
C ALA A 126 -14.46 -16.32 -23.69
N ALA A 127 -13.82 -15.90 -24.78
CA ALA A 127 -14.15 -16.36 -26.14
C ALA A 127 -13.98 -17.87 -26.35
N GLN A 128 -13.14 -18.52 -25.53
CA GLN A 128 -12.92 -19.97 -25.56
C GLN A 128 -13.84 -20.73 -24.59
N GLY A 129 -14.73 -20.04 -23.87
CA GLY A 129 -15.58 -20.64 -22.83
C GLY A 129 -14.82 -21.08 -21.58
N ASN A 130 -13.57 -20.64 -21.38
CA ASN A 130 -12.73 -21.06 -20.27
C ASN A 130 -12.92 -20.16 -19.04
N THR A 131 -14.01 -20.40 -18.31
CA THR A 131 -14.38 -19.64 -17.10
C THR A 131 -13.32 -19.69 -16.00
N ARG A 132 -12.60 -20.81 -15.88
CA ARG A 132 -11.50 -20.96 -14.91
C ARG A 132 -10.38 -19.97 -15.19
N MET A 133 -9.95 -19.84 -16.44
CA MET A 133 -8.88 -18.92 -16.79
C MET A 133 -9.32 -17.47 -16.71
N VAL A 134 -10.59 -17.16 -16.99
CA VAL A 134 -11.17 -15.83 -16.73
C VAL A 134 -11.04 -15.48 -15.24
N ALA A 135 -11.40 -16.39 -14.34
CA ALA A 135 -11.26 -16.16 -12.89
C ALA A 135 -9.80 -15.95 -12.45
N VAL A 136 -8.86 -16.72 -13.00
CA VAL A 136 -7.42 -16.55 -12.70
C VAL A 136 -6.88 -15.22 -13.22
N MET A 137 -7.30 -14.78 -14.42
CA MET A 137 -6.91 -13.47 -14.96
C MET A 137 -7.56 -12.31 -14.20
N HIS A 138 -8.75 -12.51 -13.64
CA HIS A 138 -9.45 -11.48 -12.86
C HIS A 138 -8.92 -11.36 -11.42
N LEU A 139 -8.67 -12.48 -10.75
CA LEU A 139 -8.25 -12.51 -9.35
C LEU A 139 -6.75 -12.76 -9.20
N GLY A 140 -6.23 -13.85 -9.75
CA GLY A 140 -4.86 -14.31 -9.48
C GLY A 140 -3.78 -13.33 -9.94
N GLY A 141 -3.79 -12.96 -11.23
CA GLY A 141 -2.79 -12.06 -11.82
C GLY A 141 -2.74 -10.69 -11.14
N PRO A 142 -3.87 -9.97 -11.05
CA PRO A 142 -3.94 -8.68 -10.37
C PRO A 142 -3.54 -8.75 -8.89
N THR A 143 -3.98 -9.77 -8.16
CA THR A 143 -3.64 -9.95 -6.74
C THR A 143 -2.14 -10.01 -6.52
N LEU A 144 -1.44 -10.86 -7.28
CA LEU A 144 0.01 -10.99 -7.16
C LEU A 144 0.71 -9.68 -7.51
N LEU A 145 0.26 -8.99 -8.57
CA LEU A 145 0.85 -7.74 -9.01
C LEU A 145 0.70 -6.64 -7.93
N TYR A 146 -0.48 -6.50 -7.34
CA TYR A 146 -0.73 -5.53 -6.28
C TYR A 146 0.00 -5.89 -4.98
N PHE A 147 0.07 -7.17 -4.63
CA PHE A 147 0.86 -7.66 -3.50
C PHE A 147 2.33 -7.23 -3.64
N LEU A 148 2.94 -7.50 -4.79
CA LEU A 148 4.33 -7.13 -5.07
C LEU A 148 4.52 -5.61 -5.06
N SER A 149 3.55 -4.85 -5.57
CA SER A 149 3.62 -3.38 -5.57
C SER A 149 3.56 -2.76 -4.18
N GLY A 150 2.87 -3.37 -3.22
CA GLY A 150 2.87 -2.93 -1.83
C GLY A 150 4.09 -3.44 -1.06
N PHE A 151 4.46 -4.70 -1.29
CA PHE A 151 5.55 -5.36 -0.57
C PHE A 151 6.93 -4.81 -0.95
N LEU A 152 7.28 -4.79 -2.23
CA LEU A 152 8.66 -4.54 -2.68
C LEU A 152 9.16 -3.13 -2.32
N PRO A 153 8.41 -2.04 -2.55
CA PRO A 153 8.90 -0.70 -2.22
C PRO A 153 9.15 -0.54 -0.73
N VAL A 154 8.24 -1.04 0.11
CA VAL A 154 8.37 -0.95 1.56
C VAL A 154 9.51 -1.84 2.07
N PHE A 155 9.59 -3.07 1.57
CA PHE A 155 10.65 -4.00 1.94
C PHE A 155 12.04 -3.44 1.62
N PHE A 156 12.24 -2.94 0.39
CA PHE A 156 13.54 -2.40 0.00
C PHE A 156 13.86 -1.08 0.69
N ALA A 157 12.88 -0.19 0.87
CA ALA A 157 13.10 1.06 1.60
C ALA A 157 13.57 0.80 3.04
N ILE A 158 12.96 -0.13 3.76
CA ILE A 158 13.38 -0.45 5.14
C ILE A 158 14.70 -1.22 5.18
N LEU A 159 14.97 -2.06 4.17
CA LEU A 159 16.21 -2.84 4.12
C LEU A 159 17.44 -1.98 3.79
N LEU A 160 17.27 -0.98 2.90
CA LEU A 160 18.35 -0.12 2.42
C LEU A 160 18.60 1.10 3.33
N GLY A 161 17.61 1.47 4.15
CA GLY A 161 17.65 2.67 4.99
C GLY A 161 17.32 3.95 4.22
#